data_AF-A0A936CQ68-F1
#
_entry.id   AF-A0A936CQ68-F1
#
_cell.length_a   1.000
_cell.length_b   1.000
_cell.length_c   1.000
_cell.angle_alpha   90.00
_cell.angle_beta   90.00
_cell.angle_gamma   90.00
#
_symmetry.space_group_name_H-M   'P 1'
#
loop_
_entity.id
_entity.type
_entity.pdbx_description
1 polymer ?
#
loop_
_entity_poly.entity_id
_entity_poly.type
_entity_poly.pdbx_seq_one_letter_code
_entity_poly.pdbx_strand_id
1 'polypeptide(L)'
;MTVSGNLFANEVVQSADDARNSLIGLSPAKHRILKKFSITTAPFRDYVPVLRYAEVILNYAEAAAKMGQLTLALDLLNSVRHRSSAQYVFPNDQVSTSDALVQTILMERRIEFLGEGLRLQDIQRNGLALPSKTGSIGLAPEVPPTAKNYMWPIPSGELTTNKLCVPN
;
A
#
# COMPACT_ATOMS: atom_id res chain seq x y z
N MET A 1 1.29 -15.57 7.64
CA MET A 1 0.30 -15.16 6.63
C MET A 1 1.08 -14.64 5.42
N THR A 2 1.09 -15.40 4.33
CA THR A 2 1.88 -15.12 3.14
C THR A 2 1.42 -13.81 2.52
N VAL A 3 2.22 -12.75 2.65
CA VAL A 3 2.17 -11.62 1.71
C VAL A 3 2.83 -12.07 0.39
N SER A 4 2.48 -13.28 -0.07
CA SER A 4 2.84 -13.80 -1.38
C SER A 4 1.87 -13.15 -2.36
N GLY A 5 2.30 -12.08 -2.99
CA GLY A 5 1.45 -11.45 -3.98
C GLY A 5 2.03 -10.15 -4.45
N ASN A 6 2.70 -10.23 -5.59
CA ASN A 6 2.65 -9.16 -6.57
C ASN A 6 1.24 -8.53 -6.54
N LEU A 7 1.15 -7.21 -6.32
CA LEU A 7 -0.15 -6.50 -6.28
C LEU A 7 -0.95 -6.79 -7.55
N PHE A 8 -0.24 -6.90 -8.67
CA PHE A 8 -0.81 -7.17 -9.98
C PHE A 8 -1.20 -8.64 -10.18
N ALA A 9 -1.00 -9.53 -9.21
CA ALA A 9 -1.60 -10.87 -9.21
C ALA A 9 -2.95 -10.89 -8.48
N ASN A 10 -3.33 -9.79 -7.82
CA ASN A 10 -4.64 -9.66 -7.20
C ASN A 10 -5.70 -9.47 -8.29
N GLU A 11 -6.70 -10.36 -8.32
CA GLU A 11 -7.78 -10.38 -9.31
C GLU A 11 -8.56 -9.08 -9.35
N VAL A 12 -8.70 -8.42 -8.20
CA VAL A 12 -9.42 -7.15 -8.08
C VAL A 12 -8.69 -6.02 -8.80
N VAL A 13 -7.35 -6.01 -8.77
CA VAL A 13 -6.53 -5.02 -9.48
C VAL A 13 -6.50 -5.30 -10.99
N GLN A 14 -6.69 -6.56 -11.38
CA GLN A 14 -6.73 -6.96 -12.79
C GLN A 14 -8.11 -6.75 -13.43
N SER A 15 -9.18 -6.59 -12.63
CA SER A 15 -10.52 -6.37 -13.15
C SER A 15 -10.58 -5.14 -14.06
N ALA A 16 -11.25 -5.29 -15.21
CA ALA A 16 -11.53 -4.17 -16.10
C ALA A 16 -12.54 -3.19 -15.49
N ASP A 17 -13.32 -3.64 -14.50
CA ASP A 17 -14.34 -2.83 -13.84
C ASP A 17 -13.77 -1.90 -12.76
N ASP A 18 -12.50 -2.07 -12.37
CA ASP A 18 -11.83 -1.14 -11.46
C ASP A 18 -11.23 0.02 -12.24
N ALA A 19 -11.81 1.21 -12.10
CA ALA A 19 -11.36 2.42 -12.77
C ALA A 19 -9.87 2.74 -12.53
N ARG A 20 -9.26 2.25 -11.44
CA ARG A 20 -7.84 2.46 -11.12
C ARG A 20 -6.90 1.66 -12.03
N ASN A 21 -7.40 0.66 -12.74
CA ASN A 21 -6.63 -0.07 -13.75
C ASN A 21 -6.12 0.89 -14.86
N SER A 22 -6.89 1.93 -15.18
CA SER A 22 -6.48 3.00 -16.12
C SER A 22 -5.21 3.76 -15.69
N LEU A 23 -4.90 3.76 -14.39
CA LEU A 23 -3.70 4.39 -13.82
C LEU A 23 -2.45 3.52 -14.00
N ILE A 24 -2.58 2.30 -14.50
CA ILE A 24 -1.47 1.38 -14.75
C ILE A 24 -1.32 1.20 -16.26
N GLY A 25 -0.20 1.69 -16.80
CA GLY A 25 0.17 1.52 -18.20
C GLY A 25 1.24 0.46 -18.42
N LEU A 26 1.55 0.22 -19.69
CA LEU A 26 2.74 -0.50 -20.12
C LEU A 26 3.70 0.45 -20.83
N SER A 27 5.00 0.31 -20.56
CA SER A 27 6.05 0.91 -21.37
C SER A 27 6.22 0.13 -22.69
N PRO A 28 6.98 0.65 -23.68
CA PRO A 28 7.32 -0.10 -24.89
C PRO A 28 8.00 -1.45 -24.60
N ALA A 29 8.76 -1.54 -23.51
CA ALA A 29 9.39 -2.77 -23.03
C ALA A 29 8.43 -3.69 -22.24
N LYS A 30 7.12 -3.41 -22.24
CA LYS A 30 6.07 -4.14 -21.51
C LYS A 30 6.25 -4.13 -19.99
N HIS A 31 6.98 -3.16 -19.44
CA HIS A 31 7.02 -2.95 -17.99
C HIS A 31 5.78 -2.18 -17.54
N ARG A 32 5.19 -2.60 -16.43
CA ARG A 32 4.08 -1.85 -15.81
C ARG A 32 4.59 -0.53 -15.27
N ILE A 33 3.93 0.56 -15.66
CA ILE A 33 4.25 1.92 -15.22
C ILE A 33 3.01 2.56 -14.60
N LEU A 34 3.21 3.36 -13.57
CA LEU A 34 2.14 4.13 -12.97
C LEU A 34 1.95 5.43 -13.76
N LYS A 35 0.72 5.71 -14.20
CA LYS A 35 0.32 6.91 -14.96
C LYS A 35 -0.33 8.00 -14.10
N LYS A 36 -0.34 7.81 -12.77
CA LYS A 36 -0.95 8.74 -11.81
C LYS A 36 -0.31 10.13 -11.81
N PHE A 37 1.00 10.16 -12.05
CA PHE A 37 1.78 11.38 -12.26
C PHE A 37 2.34 11.31 -13.68
N SER A 38 1.63 11.93 -14.62
CA SER A 38 1.80 11.66 -16.06
C SER A 38 2.65 12.69 -16.80
N ILE A 39 3.01 13.80 -16.17
CA ILE A 39 3.81 14.84 -16.80
C ILE A 39 5.25 14.34 -16.88
N THR A 40 5.66 13.97 -18.10
CA THR A 40 7.01 13.48 -18.42
C THR A 40 7.89 14.56 -19.05
N THR A 41 7.38 15.78 -19.18
CA THR A 41 8.10 16.91 -19.80
C THR A 41 8.36 18.01 -18.78
N ALA A 42 9.52 18.67 -18.93
CA ALA A 42 9.87 19.80 -18.09
C ALA A 42 8.80 20.90 -18.19
N PRO A 43 8.39 21.50 -17.06
CA PRO A 43 9.06 21.45 -15.76
C PRO A 43 8.38 20.52 -14.73
N PHE A 44 7.75 19.40 -15.14
CA PHE A 44 7.23 18.35 -14.24
C PHE A 44 6.24 18.86 -13.18
N ARG A 45 5.15 19.48 -13.61
CA ARG A 45 4.19 20.18 -12.73
C ARG A 45 3.07 19.29 -12.18
N ASP A 46 3.31 17.99 -12.00
CA ASP A 46 2.31 17.11 -11.42
C ASP A 46 2.06 17.50 -9.96
N TYR A 47 0.80 17.69 -9.59
CA TYR A 47 0.45 17.90 -8.19
C TYR A 47 0.53 16.58 -7.44
N VAL A 48 1.31 16.56 -6.36
CA VAL A 48 1.46 15.39 -5.50
C VAL A 48 0.52 15.54 -4.30
N PRO A 49 -0.52 14.69 -4.16
CA PRO A 49 -1.38 14.72 -3.00
C PRO A 49 -0.61 14.26 -1.76
N VAL A 50 -0.57 15.11 -0.73
CA VAL A 50 0.03 14.76 0.58
C VAL A 50 -0.99 14.03 1.47
N LEU A 51 -2.27 14.38 1.34
CA LEU A 51 -3.39 13.77 2.06
C LEU A 51 -4.62 13.79 1.14
N ARG A 52 -5.44 12.74 1.19
CA ARG A 52 -6.73 12.68 0.48
C ARG A 52 -7.84 12.17 1.39
N TYR A 53 -9.08 12.53 1.07
CA TYR A 53 -10.26 12.06 1.80
C TYR A 53 -10.34 10.54 1.90
N ALA A 54 -9.96 9.81 0.84
CA ALA A 54 -9.92 8.35 0.85
C ALA A 54 -9.00 7.78 1.95
N GLU A 55 -7.90 8.48 2.29
CA GLU A 55 -7.01 8.06 3.38
C GLU A 55 -7.69 8.21 4.74
N VAL A 56 -8.39 9.33 4.97
CA VAL A 56 -9.14 9.56 6.21
C VAL A 56 -10.19 8.48 6.42
N ILE A 57 -10.94 8.14 5.36
CA ILE A 57 -11.96 7.10 5.40
C ILE A 57 -11.36 5.71 5.65
N LEU A 58 -10.26 5.35 4.97
CA LEU A 58 -9.62 4.05 5.19
C LEU A 58 -8.91 3.94 6.54
N ASN A 59 -8.39 5.04 7.08
CA ASN A 59 -7.86 5.10 8.45
C ASN A 59 -9.01 4.85 9.46
N TYR A 60 -10.17 5.46 9.24
CA TYR A 60 -11.33 5.25 10.10
C TYR A 60 -11.89 3.82 9.98
N ALA A 61 -11.97 3.28 8.77
CA ALA A 61 -12.38 1.90 8.53
C ALA A 61 -11.47 0.92 9.30
N GLU A 62 -10.16 1.11 9.25
CA GLU A 62 -9.21 0.27 9.97
C GLU A 62 -9.38 0.37 11.48
N ALA A 63 -9.54 1.59 12.02
CA ALA A 63 -9.76 1.80 13.44
C ALA A 63 -11.07 1.14 13.92
N ALA A 64 -12.16 1.31 13.16
CA ALA A 64 -13.45 0.68 13.45
C ALA A 64 -13.34 -0.85 13.41
N ALA A 65 -12.63 -1.42 12.43
CA ALA A 65 -12.42 -2.86 12.35
C ALA A 65 -11.64 -3.39 13.57
N LYS A 66 -10.57 -2.69 13.99
CA LYS A 66 -9.79 -3.03 15.21
C LYS A 66 -10.60 -2.91 16.50
N MET A 67 -11.61 -2.04 16.53
CA MET A 67 -12.56 -1.93 17.64
C MET A 67 -13.71 -2.95 17.58
N GLY A 68 -13.74 -3.83 16.58
CA GLY A 68 -14.80 -4.82 16.40
C GLY A 68 -16.10 -4.27 15.78
N GLN A 69 -16.09 -3.02 15.30
CA GLN A 69 -17.25 -2.38 14.65
C GLN A 69 -17.31 -2.77 13.17
N LEU A 70 -17.55 -4.05 12.88
CA LEU A 70 -17.39 -4.63 11.54
C LEU A 70 -18.31 -4.01 10.48
N THR A 71 -19.58 -3.76 10.81
CA THR A 71 -20.54 -3.15 9.88
C THR A 71 -20.08 -1.76 9.45
N LEU A 72 -19.71 -0.91 10.41
CA LEU A 72 -19.22 0.44 10.13
C LEU A 72 -17.94 0.40 9.29
N ALA A 73 -16.99 -0.46 9.65
CA ALA A 73 -15.75 -0.61 8.91
C ALA A 73 -15.98 -1.07 7.46
N LEU A 74 -16.91 -1.99 7.25
CA LEU A 74 -17.29 -2.47 5.92
C LEU A 74 -17.98 -1.36 5.10
N ASP A 75 -18.87 -0.58 5.69
CA ASP A 75 -19.53 0.54 5.01
C ASP A 75 -18.51 1.60 4.57
N LEU A 76 -17.56 1.95 5.44
CA LEU A 76 -16.47 2.87 5.12
C LEU A 76 -15.57 2.32 4.01
N LEU A 77 -15.21 1.03 4.06
CA LEU A 77 -14.43 0.36 3.02
C LEU A 77 -15.17 0.38 1.66
N ASN A 78 -16.46 0.03 1.67
CA ASN A 78 -17.32 0.05 0.48
C ASN A 78 -17.41 1.45 -0.13
N SER A 79 -17.49 2.50 0.69
CA SER A 79 -17.56 3.88 0.18
C SER A 79 -16.36 4.27 -0.69
N VAL A 80 -15.17 3.73 -0.42
CA VAL A 80 -13.97 3.95 -1.23
C VAL A 80 -13.94 3.01 -2.43
N ARG A 81 -14.23 1.73 -2.21
CA ARG A 81 -14.22 0.70 -3.24
C ARG A 81 -15.23 0.97 -4.36
N HIS A 82 -16.47 1.35 -4.02
CA HIS A 82 -17.56 1.55 -4.98
C HIS A 82 -17.39 2.77 -5.87
N ARG A 83 -16.53 3.73 -5.49
CA ARG A 83 -16.12 4.82 -6.40
C ARG A 83 -15.33 4.29 -7.60
N SER A 84 -14.58 3.21 -7.40
CA SER A 84 -13.73 2.61 -8.44
C SER A 84 -14.38 1.40 -9.10
N SER A 85 -15.23 0.64 -8.38
CA SER A 85 -15.99 -0.49 -8.92
C SER A 85 -17.33 -0.62 -8.18
N ALA A 86 -18.39 -0.05 -8.76
CA ALA A 86 -19.68 0.15 -8.07
C ALA A 86 -20.42 -1.13 -7.67
N GLN A 87 -20.18 -2.24 -8.37
CA GLN A 87 -20.85 -3.53 -8.13
C GLN A 87 -19.97 -4.51 -7.34
N TYR A 88 -18.80 -4.08 -6.88
CA TYR A 88 -17.88 -4.97 -6.19
C TYR A 88 -18.43 -5.37 -4.81
N VAL A 89 -18.40 -6.67 -4.53
CA VAL A 89 -18.78 -7.24 -3.23
C VAL A 89 -17.58 -8.00 -2.67
N PHE A 90 -17.18 -7.66 -1.44
CA PHE A 90 -16.13 -8.39 -0.77
C PHE A 90 -16.60 -9.81 -0.39
N PRO A 91 -15.77 -10.85 -0.64
CA PRO A 91 -16.02 -12.20 -0.13
C PRO A 91 -16.25 -12.21 1.39
N ASN A 92 -17.17 -13.04 1.86
CA ASN A 92 -17.57 -13.04 3.27
C ASN A 92 -16.41 -13.41 4.22
N ASP A 93 -15.52 -14.31 3.81
CA ASP A 93 -14.32 -14.69 4.55
C ASP A 93 -13.34 -13.51 4.75
N GLN A 94 -13.38 -12.51 3.87
CA GLN A 94 -12.54 -11.30 3.94
C GLN A 94 -13.09 -10.22 4.88
N VAL A 95 -14.34 -10.32 5.31
CA VAL A 95 -15.02 -9.27 6.10
C VAL A 95 -15.70 -9.80 7.36
N SER A 96 -15.73 -11.13 7.56
CA SER A 96 -16.45 -11.79 8.66
C SER A 96 -15.79 -11.65 10.03
N THR A 97 -14.50 -11.32 10.10
CA THR A 97 -13.76 -11.14 11.36
C THR A 97 -13.01 -9.82 11.37
N SER A 98 -12.69 -9.31 12.56
CA SER A 98 -11.87 -8.09 12.71
C SER A 98 -10.53 -8.22 11.98
N ASP A 99 -9.82 -9.33 12.18
CA ASP A 99 -8.52 -9.55 11.54
C ASP A 99 -8.63 -9.65 10.02
N ALA A 100 -9.62 -10.40 9.51
CA ALA A 100 -9.85 -10.50 8.06
C ALA A 100 -10.16 -9.13 7.46
N LEU A 101 -11.07 -8.37 8.08
CA LEU A 101 -11.45 -7.05 7.60
C LEU A 101 -10.28 -6.06 7.64
N VAL A 102 -9.43 -6.10 8.68
CA VAL A 102 -8.21 -5.29 8.74
C VAL A 102 -7.28 -5.64 7.58
N GLN A 103 -7.06 -6.92 7.27
CA GLN A 103 -6.22 -7.32 6.13
C GLN A 103 -6.82 -6.86 4.80
N THR A 104 -8.14 -6.94 4.65
CA THR A 104 -8.86 -6.47 3.47
C THR A 104 -8.73 -4.95 3.30
N ILE A 105 -8.83 -4.19 4.39
CA ILE A 105 -8.61 -2.74 4.38
C ILE A 105 -7.15 -2.42 4.02
N LEU A 106 -6.16 -3.13 4.57
CA LEU A 106 -4.75 -2.94 4.20
C LEU A 106 -4.47 -3.25 2.72
N MET A 107 -5.17 -4.24 2.14
CA MET A 107 -5.11 -4.50 0.71
C MET A 107 -5.75 -3.36 -0.09
N GLU A 108 -6.92 -2.87 0.31
CA GLU A 108 -7.57 -1.72 -0.34
C GLU A 108 -6.66 -0.50 -0.34
N ARG A 109 -6.05 -0.18 0.81
CA ARG A 109 -5.08 0.91 0.93
C ARG A 109 -3.92 0.77 -0.05
N ARG A 110 -3.39 -0.45 -0.22
CA ARG A 110 -2.32 -0.74 -1.18
C ARG A 110 -2.75 -0.48 -2.63
N ILE A 111 -4.00 -0.75 -2.97
CA ILE A 111 -4.56 -0.52 -4.31
C ILE A 111 -4.82 0.98 -4.52
N GLU A 112 -5.49 1.63 -3.57
CA GLU A 112 -5.90 3.04 -3.64
C GLU A 112 -4.71 4.01 -3.64
N PHE A 113 -3.70 3.72 -2.82
CA PHE A 113 -2.54 4.59 -2.60
C PHE A 113 -1.28 4.17 -3.39
N LEU A 114 -1.46 3.38 -4.46
CA LEU A 114 -0.35 3.00 -5.31
C LEU A 114 0.36 4.26 -5.85
N GLY A 115 1.65 4.38 -5.55
CA GLY A 115 2.49 5.51 -5.93
C GLY A 115 2.50 6.70 -4.97
N GLU A 116 1.77 6.65 -3.85
CA GLU A 116 1.69 7.77 -2.89
C GLU A 116 2.59 7.59 -1.66
N GLY A 117 3.44 6.56 -1.62
CA GLY A 117 4.44 6.39 -0.55
C GLY A 117 3.96 5.75 0.76
N LEU A 118 2.67 5.44 0.90
CA LEU A 118 2.08 4.96 2.16
C LEU A 118 2.36 3.48 2.49
N ARG A 119 2.74 2.65 1.50
CA ARG A 119 2.87 1.20 1.70
C ARG A 119 3.92 0.81 2.75
N LEU A 120 5.05 1.53 2.80
CA LEU A 120 6.10 1.22 3.77
C LEU A 120 5.62 1.49 5.20
N GLN A 121 4.94 2.62 5.41
CA GLN A 121 4.39 3.02 6.70
C GLN A 121 3.33 2.02 7.18
N ASP A 122 2.46 1.56 6.28
CA ASP A 122 1.46 0.52 6.59
C ASP A 122 2.08 -0.82 7.00
N ILE A 123 3.23 -1.20 6.42
CA ILE A 123 3.97 -2.40 6.84
C ILE A 123 4.57 -2.19 8.23
N GLN A 124 5.30 -1.08 8.42
CA GLN A 124 6.08 -0.82 9.63
C GLN A 124 5.20 -0.62 10.87
N ARG A 125 4.11 0.13 10.76
CA ARG A 125 3.21 0.38 11.91
C ARG A 125 2.44 -0.86 12.37
N ASN A 126 2.30 -1.85 11.50
CA ASN A 126 1.67 -3.13 11.82
C ASN A 126 2.70 -4.23 12.15
N GLY A 127 4.00 -3.89 12.23
CA GLY A 127 5.06 -4.85 12.56
C GLY A 127 5.16 -5.99 11.55
N LEU A 128 4.81 -5.74 10.28
CA LEU A 128 4.83 -6.75 9.23
C LEU A 128 6.23 -6.82 8.60
N ALA A 129 6.61 -7.98 8.07
CA ALA A 129 7.85 -8.13 7.32
C ALA A 129 7.78 -7.33 5.99
N LEU A 130 8.92 -6.76 5.56
CA LEU A 130 9.03 -6.21 4.21
C LEU A 130 9.04 -7.38 3.23
N PRO A 131 8.09 -7.43 2.27
CA PRO A 131 7.94 -8.59 1.41
C PRO A 131 9.13 -8.76 0.48
N SER A 132 9.55 -10.01 0.26
CA SER A 132 10.55 -10.35 -0.74
C SER A 132 10.11 -9.90 -2.14
N LYS A 133 11.06 -9.52 -3.00
CA LYS A 133 10.81 -9.20 -4.41
C LYS A 133 11.76 -10.00 -5.27
N THR A 134 11.19 -10.82 -6.16
CA THR A 134 11.94 -11.53 -7.20
C THR A 134 11.65 -10.87 -8.54
N GLY A 135 12.69 -10.52 -9.27
CA GLY A 135 12.58 -10.02 -10.64
C GLY A 135 13.73 -10.50 -11.50
N SER A 136 13.73 -10.11 -12.77
CA SER A 136 14.76 -10.52 -13.74
C SER A 136 16.18 -10.09 -13.34
N ILE A 137 16.30 -9.09 -12.46
CA ILE A 137 17.58 -8.56 -11.96
C ILE A 137 18.06 -9.22 -10.66
N GLY A 138 17.25 -10.09 -10.04
CA GLY A 138 17.63 -10.82 -8.83
C GLY A 138 16.53 -10.92 -7.77
N LEU A 139 16.95 -11.37 -6.59
CA LEU A 139 16.12 -11.57 -5.41
C LEU A 139 16.47 -10.53 -4.34
N ALA A 140 15.49 -9.73 -3.95
CA ALA A 140 15.49 -9.03 -2.67
C ALA A 140 14.78 -9.95 -1.64
N PRO A 141 15.49 -10.46 -0.62
CA PRO A 141 14.89 -11.32 0.38
C PRO A 141 13.87 -10.58 1.24
N GLU A 142 13.01 -11.34 1.91
CA GLU A 142 12.13 -10.80 2.95
C GLU A 142 12.99 -10.23 4.09
N VAL A 143 12.56 -9.08 4.65
CA VAL A 143 13.22 -8.45 5.79
C VAL A 143 12.26 -8.47 6.98
N PRO A 144 12.54 -9.27 8.02
CA PRO A 144 11.68 -9.31 9.20
C PRO A 144 11.82 -8.02 10.02
N PRO A 145 10.83 -7.69 10.88
CA PRO A 145 10.88 -6.50 11.74
C PRO A 145 12.08 -6.46 12.70
N THR A 146 12.67 -7.62 13.00
CA THR A 146 13.82 -7.77 13.88
C THR A 146 15.17 -7.57 13.18
N ALA A 147 15.18 -7.45 11.85
CA ALA A 147 16.42 -7.28 11.10
C ALA A 147 16.95 -5.84 11.20
N LYS A 148 18.28 -5.69 11.26
CA LYS A 148 18.95 -4.39 11.36
C LYS A 148 18.65 -3.44 10.19
N ASN A 149 18.35 -3.99 9.01
CA ASN A 149 18.02 -3.23 7.81
C ASN A 149 16.50 -2.98 7.63
N TYR A 150 15.69 -3.22 8.66
CA TYR A 150 14.25 -2.93 8.64
C TYR A 150 13.96 -1.41 8.72
N MET A 151 14.84 -0.68 9.41
CA MET A 151 14.79 0.77 9.55
C MET A 151 15.95 1.40 8.75
N TRP A 152 15.72 2.61 8.27
CA TRP A 152 16.78 3.37 7.59
C TRP A 152 17.90 3.70 8.58
N PRO A 153 19.17 3.57 8.18
CA PRO A 153 20.28 3.92 9.05
C PRO A 153 20.34 5.42 9.29
N ILE A 154 20.78 5.81 10.48
CA ILE A 154 21.14 7.20 10.75
C ILE A 154 22.28 7.61 9.78
N PRO A 155 22.22 8.81 9.16
CA PRO A 155 23.26 9.26 8.25
C PRO A 155 24.65 9.23 8.89
N SER A 156 25.65 8.72 8.15
CA SER A 156 27.03 8.61 8.65
C SER A 156 27.66 9.95 9.04
N GLY A 157 27.25 11.04 8.36
CA GLY A 157 27.67 12.40 8.72
C GLY A 157 27.21 12.81 10.12
N GLU A 158 26.00 12.43 10.52
CA GLU A 158 25.47 12.71 11.85
C GLU A 158 26.18 11.88 12.92
N LEU A 159 26.41 10.59 12.67
CA LEU A 159 27.17 9.71 13.57
C LEU A 159 28.61 10.18 13.78
N THR A 160 29.22 10.77 12.75
CA THR A 160 30.59 11.28 12.84
C THR A 160 30.64 12.58 13.64
N THR A 161 29.64 13.45 13.49
CA THR A 161 29.60 14.79 14.09
C THR A 161 29.10 14.75 15.53
N ASN A 162 27.98 14.08 15.78
CA ASN A 162 27.37 13.97 17.10
C ASN A 162 27.80 12.67 17.79
N LYS A 163 28.74 12.77 18.74
CA LYS A 163 29.26 11.61 19.49
C LYS A 163 28.24 10.97 20.45
N LEU A 164 27.12 11.64 20.73
CA LEU A 164 26.03 11.08 21.52
C LEU A 164 25.03 10.28 20.65
N CYS A 165 25.14 10.38 19.33
CA CYS A 165 24.28 9.66 18.41
C CYS A 165 24.70 8.19 18.33
N VAL A 166 23.75 7.29 18.57
CA VAL A 166 23.96 5.85 18.51
C VAL A 166 23.20 5.29 17.30
N PRO A 167 23.82 4.46 16.46
CA PRO A 167 23.13 3.78 15.36
C PRO A 167 21.93 2.97 15.85
N ASN A 168 20.94 2.84 14.96
CA ASN A 168 19.78 1.97 15.16
C ASN A 168 20.09 0.48 14.94
#